data_AF-A0AB35WZL2-F1
#
_entry.id   AF-A0AB35WZL2-F1
#
_cell.length_a   1.000
_cell.length_b   1.000
_cell.length_c   1.000
_cell.angle_alpha   90.00
_cell.angle_beta   90.00
_cell.angle_gamma   90.00
#
_symmetry.space_group_name_H-M   'P 1'
#
loop_
_entity.id
_entity.type
_entity.pdbx_description
1 polymer ?
#
loop_
_entity_poly.entity_id
_entity_poly.type
_entity_poly.pdbx_seq_one_letter_code
_entity_poly.pdbx_strand_id
1 'polypeptide(L)'
;MAKIKIAQNPTFGAAVQLSRVGSDPVEVGFEFRYLDRIALSEMFDRWNKARDAWAEKAKIDLVRTCTGATKAVVDAFQNAYNPARLETEGGGSCLL
;
A
#
# COMPACT_ATOMS: atom_id res chain seq x y z
N MET A 1 32.96 45.39 14.83
CA MET A 1 33.29 44.27 13.91
C MET A 1 32.65 43.00 14.43
N ALA A 2 31.38 42.75 14.11
CA ALA A 2 30.67 41.58 14.61
C ALA A 2 31.09 40.34 13.79
N LYS A 3 31.70 39.37 14.48
CA LYS A 3 32.09 38.07 13.91
C LYS A 3 30.82 37.22 13.81
N ILE A 4 30.11 37.29 12.68
CA ILE A 4 28.93 36.44 12.44
C ILE A 4 29.43 35.00 12.31
N LYS A 5 29.23 34.20 13.36
CA LYS A 5 29.50 32.76 13.35
C LYS A 5 28.28 32.06 12.76
N ILE A 6 28.35 31.74 11.48
CA ILE A 6 27.35 30.89 10.82
C ILE A 6 27.67 29.45 11.26
N ALA A 7 26.83 28.88 12.12
CA ALA A 7 26.94 27.48 12.51
C ALA A 7 26.80 26.61 11.25
N GLN A 8 27.86 25.87 10.93
CA GLN A 8 28.03 25.20 9.63
C GLN A 8 27.18 23.91 9.51
N ASN A 9 26.58 23.45 10.60
CA ASN A 9 25.74 22.25 10.63
C ASN A 9 24.62 22.41 11.68
N PRO A 10 23.64 23.31 11.47
CA PRO A 10 22.64 23.60 12.47
C PRO A 10 21.62 22.47 12.49
N THR A 11 21.83 21.51 13.38
CA THR A 11 20.83 20.53 13.74
C THR A 11 19.79 21.21 14.61
N PHE A 12 18.54 21.28 14.17
CA PHE A 12 17.48 21.99 14.89
C PHE A 12 16.61 21.01 15.67
N GLY A 13 16.45 21.23 16.97
CA GLY A 13 15.46 20.51 17.78
C GLY A 13 14.13 21.26 17.78
N ALA A 14 13.03 20.60 17.44
CA ALA A 14 11.69 21.16 17.60
C ALA A 14 10.75 20.14 18.23
N ALA A 15 10.01 20.55 19.25
CA ALA A 15 8.93 19.77 19.79
C ALA A 15 7.73 19.89 18.84
N VAL A 16 7.32 18.77 18.24
CA VAL A 16 6.12 18.70 17.39
C VAL A 16 5.08 17.89 18.14
N GLN A 17 3.91 18.49 18.36
CA GLN A 17 2.76 17.77 18.91
C GLN A 17 2.10 16.95 17.81
N LEU A 18 2.21 15.62 17.90
CA LEU A 18 1.48 14.73 17.01
C LEU A 18 0.15 14.38 17.64
N SER A 19 -0.92 14.95 17.08
CA SER A 19 -2.29 14.56 17.38
C SER A 19 -2.52 13.12 16.93
N ARG A 20 -2.74 12.22 17.87
CA ARG A 20 -3.14 10.83 17.59
C ARG A 20 -4.66 10.78 17.47
N VAL A 21 -5.18 9.99 16.53
CA VAL A 21 -6.63 9.82 16.37
C VAL A 21 -7.16 9.08 17.60
N GLY A 22 -7.91 9.79 18.45
CA GLY A 22 -8.60 9.22 19.62
C GLY A 22 -7.84 9.26 20.96
N SER A 23 -6.69 9.94 21.08
CA SER A 23 -5.98 10.13 22.35
C SER A 23 -5.36 11.53 22.47
N ASP A 24 -4.88 11.88 23.66
CA ASP A 24 -4.21 13.16 23.89
C ASP A 24 -2.95 13.32 23.02
N PRO A 25 -2.61 14.55 22.59
CA PRO A 25 -1.44 14.82 21.76
C PRO A 25 -0.14 14.40 22.46
N VAL A 26 0.72 13.70 21.72
CA VAL A 26 2.04 13.32 22.24
C VAL A 26 3.07 14.32 21.72
N GLU A 27 3.79 14.93 22.66
CA GLU A 27 4.93 15.79 22.36
C GLU A 27 6.13 14.91 21.99
N VAL A 28 6.56 14.99 20.74
CA VAL A 28 7.74 14.29 20.25
C VAL A 28 8.80 15.31 19.91
N GLY A 29 9.94 15.23 20.57
CA GLY A 29 11.12 16.02 20.22
C GLY A 29 11.73 15.50 18.92
N PHE A 30 11.66 16.30 17.85
CA PHE A 30 12.33 15.98 16.59
C PHE A 30 13.67 16.70 16.52
N GLU A 31 14.72 15.93 16.26
CA GLU A 31 16.04 16.45 15.91
C GLU A 31 16.18 16.45 14.38
N PHE A 32 16.13 17.62 13.75
CA PHE A 32 16.34 17.81 12.33
C PHE A 32 17.83 17.91 12.04
N ARG A 33 18.45 16.78 11.71
CA ARG A 33 19.83 16.71 11.26
C ARG A 33 19.98 17.33 9.89
N TYR A 34 20.91 18.27 9.77
CA TYR A 34 21.30 18.79 8.48
C TYR A 34 22.08 17.69 7.73
N LEU A 35 21.45 17.15 6.70
CA LEU A 35 22.03 16.17 5.79
C LEU A 35 22.56 16.90 4.56
N ASP A 36 23.75 16.53 4.09
CA ASP A 36 24.27 17.05 2.82
C ASP A 36 23.44 16.54 1.63
N ARG A 37 23.67 17.13 0.44
CA ARG A 37 22.92 16.78 -0.78
C ARG A 37 23.00 15.29 -1.12
N ILE A 38 24.14 14.64 -0.85
CA ILE A 38 24.38 13.25 -1.21
C ILE A 38 23.63 12.33 -0.24
N ALA A 39 23.82 12.53 1.06
CA ALA A 39 23.14 11.78 2.10
C ALA A 39 21.61 11.94 2.02
N LEU A 40 21.12 13.13 1.67
CA LEU A 40 19.70 13.37 1.44
C LEU A 40 19.20 12.57 0.23
N SER A 41 19.95 12.53 -0.87
CA SER A 41 19.58 11.79 -2.07
C SER A 41 19.50 10.28 -1.83
N GLU A 42 20.46 9.72 -1.09
CA GLU A 42 20.47 8.30 -0.71
C GLU A 42 19.27 7.95 0.19
N MET A 43 18.92 8.83 1.12
CA MET A 43 17.75 8.65 1.99
C MET A 43 16.46 8.61 1.16
N PHE A 44 16.31 9.51 0.18
CA PHE A 44 15.16 9.53 -0.72
C PHE A 44 15.11 8.29 -1.61
N ASP A 45 16.24 7.84 -2.16
CA ASP A 45 16.29 6.64 -2.99
C ASP A 45 15.87 5.39 -2.20
N ARG A 46 16.31 5.28 -0.94
CA ARG A 46 15.87 4.20 -0.05
C ARG A 46 14.37 4.24 0.20
N TRP A 47 13.81 5.42 0.47
CA TRP A 47 12.38 5.58 0.71
C TRP A 47 11.53 5.31 -0.53
N ASN A 48 11.94 5.78 -1.70
CA ASN A 48 11.23 5.51 -2.95
C ASN A 48 11.21 4.01 -3.27
N LYS A 49 12.33 3.31 -3.10
CA LYS A 49 12.38 1.84 -3.27
C LYS A 49 11.43 1.12 -2.32
N ALA A 50 11.37 1.54 -1.05
CA ALA A 50 10.44 0.95 -0.08
C ALA A 50 8.97 1.25 -0.44
N ARG A 51 8.67 2.48 -0.87
CA ARG A 51 7.35 2.90 -1.34
C ARG A 51 6.89 2.05 -2.52
N ASP A 52 7.74 1.85 -3.52
CA ASP A 52 7.40 1.09 -4.72
C ASP A 52 7.13 -0.38 -4.38
N ALA A 53 7.93 -0.98 -3.48
CA ALA A 53 7.69 -2.33 -2.99
C ALA A 53 6.35 -2.46 -2.25
N TRP A 54 5.98 -1.47 -1.44
CA TRP A 54 4.69 -1.45 -0.73
C TRP A 54 3.52 -1.21 -1.67
N ALA A 55 3.70 -0.33 -2.66
CA ALA A 55 2.70 -0.09 -3.70
C ALA A 55 2.44 -1.35 -4.53
N GLU A 56 3.49 -2.10 -4.86
CA GLU A 56 3.34 -3.36 -5.60
C GLU A 56 2.63 -4.43 -4.77
N LYS A 57 3.01 -4.57 -3.50
CA LYS A 57 2.28 -5.46 -2.57
C LYS A 57 0.81 -5.07 -2.45
N ALA A 58 0.49 -3.78 -2.33
CA ALA A 58 -0.88 -3.30 -2.24
C ALA A 58 -1.68 -3.58 -3.53
N LYS A 59 -1.06 -3.49 -4.71
CA LYS A 59 -1.70 -3.90 -5.98
C LYS A 59 -1.97 -5.40 -6.01
N ILE A 60 -1.01 -6.23 -5.61
CA ILE A 60 -1.18 -7.69 -5.55
C ILE A 60 -2.31 -8.04 -4.59
N ASP A 61 -2.33 -7.45 -3.40
CA ASP A 61 -3.37 -7.68 -2.40
C ASP A 61 -4.73 -7.21 -2.93
N LEU A 62 -4.81 -6.04 -3.57
CA LEU A 62 -6.03 -5.53 -4.20
C LEU A 62 -6.53 -6.46 -5.31
N VAL A 63 -5.64 -6.96 -6.17
CA VAL A 63 -6.00 -7.91 -7.24
C VAL A 63 -6.51 -9.22 -6.66
N ARG A 64 -5.86 -9.70 -5.59
CA ARG A 64 -6.28 -10.90 -4.87
C ARG A 64 -7.66 -10.74 -4.23
N THR A 65 -7.98 -9.58 -3.67
CA THR A 65 -9.23 -9.37 -2.93
C THR A 65 -10.39 -8.90 -3.80
N CYS A 66 -10.14 -8.16 -4.89
CA CYS A 66 -11.20 -7.42 -5.59
C CYS A 66 -11.40 -7.82 -7.06
N THR A 67 -10.38 -8.23 -7.82
CA THR A 67 -10.57 -8.65 -9.22
C THR A 67 -10.71 -10.17 -9.41
N GLY A 68 -10.26 -10.98 -8.44
CA GLY A 68 -10.56 -12.41 -8.41
C GLY A 68 -12.03 -12.74 -8.11
N ALA A 69 -12.74 -11.83 -7.42
CA ALA A 69 -14.12 -12.04 -7.01
C ALA A 69 -15.09 -12.08 -8.19
N THR A 70 -14.96 -11.16 -9.15
CA THR A 70 -15.83 -11.14 -10.35
C THR A 70 -15.58 -12.35 -11.24
N LYS A 71 -14.32 -12.76 -11.44
CA LYS A 71 -13.99 -13.97 -12.19
C LYS A 71 -14.48 -15.24 -11.48
N ALA A 72 -14.34 -15.34 -10.16
CA ALA A 72 -14.85 -16.48 -9.39
C ALA A 72 -16.39 -16.57 -9.45
N VAL A 73 -17.10 -15.44 -9.44
CA VAL A 73 -18.57 -15.41 -9.59
C VAL A 73 -18.98 -15.82 -11.01
N VAL A 74 -18.30 -15.34 -12.05
CA VAL A 74 -18.58 -15.72 -13.45
C VAL A 74 -18.27 -17.19 -13.70
N ASP A 75 -17.12 -17.69 -13.24
CA ASP A 75 -16.71 -19.08 -13.38
C ASP A 75 -17.66 -20.01 -12.58
N ALA A 76 -18.11 -19.61 -11.39
CA ALA A 76 -19.13 -20.34 -10.61
C ALA A 76 -20.49 -20.36 -11.31
N PHE A 77 -20.91 -19.25 -11.90
CA PHE A 77 -22.16 -19.18 -12.67
C PHE A 77 -22.11 -20.07 -13.92
N GLN A 78 -21.02 -20.01 -14.69
CA GLN A 78 -20.82 -20.84 -15.88
C GLN A 78 -20.75 -22.33 -15.53
N ASN A 79 -20.06 -22.70 -14.44
CA ASN A 79 -20.01 -24.07 -13.96
C ASN A 79 -21.35 -24.59 -13.45
N ALA A 80 -22.24 -23.73 -12.94
CA ALA A 80 -23.61 -24.12 -12.58
C ALA A 80 -24.52 -24.23 -13.81
N TYR A 81 -24.32 -23.38 -14.82
CA TYR A 81 -25.15 -23.33 -16.02
C TYR A 81 -24.83 -24.45 -17.04
N ASN A 82 -23.56 -24.80 -17.20
CA ASN A 82 -23.11 -25.83 -18.14
C ASN A 82 -23.68 -27.24 -17.89
N PRO A 83 -23.70 -27.79 -16.66
CA PRO A 83 -24.29 -29.12 -16.40
C PRO A 83 -25.81 -29.12 -16.59
N ALA A 84 -26.51 -28.03 -16.25
CA ALA A 84 -27.95 -27.91 -16.49
C ALA A 84 -28.31 -27.97 -17.98
N ARG A 85 -27.40 -27.52 -18.87
CA ARG A 85 -27.56 -27.68 -20.32
C ARG A 85 -27.27 -29.11 -20.79
N LEU A 86 -26.27 -29.78 -20.22
CA LEU A 86 -25.93 -31.16 -20.59
C LEU A 86 -27.01 -32.17 -20.14
N GLU A 87 -27.73 -31.90 -19.05
CA GLU A 87 -28.87 -32.70 -18.61
C GLU A 87 -30.07 -32.58 -19.56
N THR A 88 -30.25 -31.44 -20.24
CA THR A 88 -31.30 -31.27 -21.27
C THR A 88 -30.98 -31.96 -22.61
N GLU A 89 -29.71 -32.28 -22.89
CA GLU A 89 -29.30 -33.00 -24.11
C GLU A 89 -29.03 -34.50 -23.85
N GLY A 90 -28.90 -34.93 -22.58
CA GLY A 90 -28.65 -36.33 -22.17
C GLY A 90 -29.85 -37.11 -21.61
N GLY A 91 -31.02 -36.47 -21.44
CA GLY A 91 -32.23 -37.06 -20.86
C GLY A 91 -33.16 -37.80 -21.85
N GLY A 92 -32.61 -38.41 -22.90
CA GLY A 92 -33.36 -39.17 -23.92
C GLY A 92 -33.27 -40.68 -23.78
N SER A 93 -33.28 -41.23 -22.56
CA SER A 93 -33.43 -42.67 -22.31
C SER A 93 -34.29 -42.93 -21.08
N CYS A 94 -35.52 -42.42 -21.13
CA CYS A 94 -36.61 -42.89 -20.30
C CYS A 94 -37.90 -42.74 -21.10
N LEU A 95 -38.53 -43.89 -21.36
CA LEU A 95 -39.76 -44.15 -22.14
C LEU A 95 -39.56 -44.54 -23.62
N LEU A 96 -39.85 -45.84 -23.83
CA LEU A 96 -39.89 -46.68 -25.04
C LEU A 96 -38.59 -47.39 -25.41
#